data_AF-A0A3A6JJE2-F1
#
_entry.id   AF-A0A3A6JJE2-F1
#
_cell.length_a   1.000
_cell.length_b   1.000
_cell.length_c   1.000
_cell.angle_alpha   90.00
_cell.angle_beta   90.00
_cell.angle_gamma   90.00
#
_symmetry.space_group_name_H-M   'P 1'
#
loop_
_entity.id
_entity.type
_entity.pdbx_description
1 polymer ?
#
loop_
_entity_poly.entity_id
_entity_poly.type
_entity_poly.pdbx_seq_one_letter_code
_entity_poly.pdbx_strand_id
1 'polypeptide(L)'
;MKNTVDLFRIFQHEQKRVGDSMTVYYNIEENSLQYKNAKGTLTVIFHASDAGEDFYYQKFGELVSENGKKLGILVQKTYHNGQNAHLFQNPMTGGLKMFEIPQEFIDIARAYQFDRESIGLKGETA
;
A
#
# COMPACT_ATOMS: atom_id res chain seq x y z
N MET A 1 -9.41 22.71 -6.87
CA MET A 1 -8.22 21.95 -7.36
C MET A 1 -8.30 20.57 -6.74
N LYS A 2 -8.19 19.49 -7.52
CA LYS A 2 -8.19 18.12 -6.98
C LYS A 2 -6.96 17.99 -6.07
N ASN A 3 -7.17 17.67 -4.79
CA ASN A 3 -6.09 17.31 -3.84
C ASN A 3 -5.32 16.15 -4.48
N THR A 4 -4.21 16.49 -5.13
CA THR A 4 -3.35 15.50 -5.78
C THR A 4 -2.38 15.08 -4.69
N VAL A 5 -2.38 13.79 -4.35
CA VAL A 5 -1.43 13.23 -3.40
C VAL A 5 -0.03 13.61 -3.87
N ASP A 6 0.77 14.20 -2.98
CA ASP A 6 2.15 14.59 -3.26
C ASP A 6 3.04 13.33 -3.24
N LEU A 7 2.87 12.52 -4.29
CA LEU A 7 3.43 11.18 -4.41
C LEU A 7 4.95 11.20 -4.36
N PHE A 8 5.57 12.24 -4.92
CA PHE A 8 7.03 12.39 -4.88
C PHE A 8 7.54 12.65 -3.47
N ARG A 9 6.85 13.47 -2.66
CA ARG A 9 7.22 13.67 -1.25
C ARG A 9 7.10 12.37 -0.46
N ILE A 10 5.99 11.64 -0.61
CA ILE A 10 5.78 10.36 0.08
C ILE A 10 6.87 9.37 -0.33
N PHE A 11 7.17 9.27 -1.63
CA PHE A 11 8.27 8.46 -2.15
C PHE A 11 9.61 8.77 -1.46
N GLN A 12 9.98 10.05 -1.35
CA GLN A 12 11.24 10.44 -0.69
C GLN A 12 11.27 10.07 0.80
N HIS A 13 10.16 10.28 1.51
CA HIS A 13 10.02 9.86 2.91
C HIS A 13 10.17 8.36 3.06
N GLU A 14 9.46 7.60 2.24
CA GLU A 14 9.43 6.14 2.30
C GLU A 14 10.76 5.53 1.91
N GLN A 15 11.42 6.04 0.86
CA GLN A 15 12.75 5.60 0.46
C GLN A 15 13.76 5.78 1.61
N LYS A 16 13.64 6.87 2.38
CA LYS A 16 14.47 7.08 3.58
C LYS A 16 14.08 6.16 4.74
N ARG A 17 12.79 5.95 4.97
CA ARG A 17 12.27 5.15 6.10
C ARG A 17 12.59 3.67 5.95
N VAL A 18 12.42 3.09 4.77
CA VAL A 18 12.68 1.66 4.53
C VAL A 18 14.17 1.38 4.30
N GLY A 19 14.94 2.38 3.86
CA GLY A 19 16.38 2.26 3.63
C GLY A 19 16.74 1.10 2.71
N ASP A 20 17.82 0.38 3.03
CA ASP A 20 18.32 -0.72 2.20
C ASP A 20 17.48 -2.00 2.28
N SER A 21 16.46 -2.05 3.14
CA SER A 21 15.63 -3.25 3.31
C SER A 21 14.69 -3.49 2.13
N MET A 22 14.34 -2.43 1.39
CA MET A 22 13.43 -2.49 0.24
C MET A 22 13.78 -1.44 -0.80
N THR A 23 13.46 -1.71 -2.06
CA THR A 23 13.42 -0.68 -3.10
C THR A 23 12.01 -0.12 -3.20
N VAL A 24 11.89 1.21 -3.14
CA VAL A 24 10.63 1.93 -3.36
C VAL A 24 10.61 2.46 -4.80
N TYR A 25 9.47 2.35 -5.47
CA TYR A 25 9.20 2.96 -6.77
C TYR A 25 7.91 3.75 -6.68
N TYR A 26 7.79 4.83 -7.45
CA TYR A 26 6.53 5.56 -7.60
C TYR A 26 6.11 5.60 -9.07
N ASN A 27 4.81 5.55 -9.32
CA ASN A 27 4.22 5.67 -10.63
C ASN A 27 3.16 6.78 -10.61
N ILE A 28 3.44 7.89 -11.31
CA ILE A 28 2.52 9.04 -11.37
C ILE A 28 1.24 8.68 -12.15
N GLU A 29 1.35 7.91 -13.22
CA GLU A 29 0.20 7.58 -14.09
C GLU A 29 -0.84 6.72 -13.35
N GLU A 30 -0.36 5.78 -12.54
CA GLU A 30 -1.22 4.92 -11.71
C GLU A 30 -1.48 5.51 -10.32
N ASN A 31 -0.90 6.67 -10.01
CA ASN A 31 -0.92 7.29 -8.68
C ASN A 31 -0.59 6.27 -7.58
N SER A 32 0.57 5.61 -7.68
CA SER A 32 0.92 4.46 -6.84
C SER A 32 2.35 4.47 -6.32
N LEU A 33 2.57 3.78 -5.19
CA LEU A 33 3.88 3.41 -4.67
C LEU A 33 4.04 1.89 -4.65
N GLN A 34 5.26 1.42 -4.90
CA GLN A 34 5.60 0.01 -4.87
C GLN A 34 6.80 -0.20 -3.94
N TYR A 35 6.69 -1.18 -3.06
CA TYR A 35 7.73 -1.61 -2.13
C TYR A 35 8.16 -3.01 -2.52
N LYS A 36 9.41 -3.17 -2.91
CA LYS A 36 9.93 -4.43 -3.42
C LYS A 36 11.10 -4.91 -2.59
N ASN A 37 11.07 -6.17 -2.18
CA ASN A 37 12.22 -6.87 -1.61
C ASN A 37 12.28 -8.31 -2.14
N ALA A 38 13.14 -9.17 -1.59
CA ALA A 38 13.29 -10.56 -2.03
C ALA A 38 12.04 -11.44 -1.84
N LYS A 39 11.07 -11.05 -1.02
CA LYS A 39 9.87 -11.82 -0.72
C LYS A 39 8.68 -11.48 -1.62
N GLY A 40 8.66 -10.29 -2.22
CA GLY A 40 7.62 -9.87 -3.15
C GLY A 40 7.56 -8.36 -3.37
N THR A 41 6.40 -7.90 -3.83
CA THR A 41 6.08 -6.49 -4.04
C THR A 41 4.74 -6.14 -3.38
N LEU A 42 4.72 -5.12 -2.53
CA LEU A 42 3.50 -4.46 -2.08
C LEU A 42 3.28 -3.20 -2.93
N THR A 43 2.14 -3.10 -3.61
CA THR A 43 1.71 -1.93 -4.36
C THR A 43 0.59 -1.21 -3.62
N VAL A 44 0.75 0.09 -3.43
CA VAL A 44 -0.24 0.98 -2.80
C VAL A 44 -0.77 1.92 -3.87
N ILE A 45 -2.06 1.83 -4.21
CA ILE A 45 -2.71 2.75 -5.15
C ILE A 45 -3.46 3.81 -4.35
N PHE A 46 -3.22 5.08 -4.64
CA PHE A 46 -3.86 6.19 -3.95
C PHE A 46 -5.12 6.65 -4.68
N HIS A 47 -6.21 6.80 -3.92
CA HIS A 47 -7.50 7.25 -4.41
C HIS A 47 -7.85 8.61 -3.81
N ALA A 48 -7.75 9.67 -4.62
CA ALA A 48 -7.97 11.04 -4.17
C ALA A 48 -9.44 11.35 -3.82
N SER A 49 -10.39 10.54 -4.29
CA SER A 49 -11.83 10.77 -4.10
C SER A 49 -12.33 10.49 -2.68
N ASP A 50 -11.74 9.51 -2.01
CA ASP A 50 -12.13 9.01 -0.69
C ASP A 50 -10.99 9.11 0.34
N ALA A 51 -9.89 9.78 -0.05
CA ALA A 51 -8.65 9.82 0.71
C ALA A 51 -8.23 8.42 1.19
N GLY A 52 -8.34 7.46 0.26
CA GLY A 52 -8.14 6.04 0.51
C GLY A 52 -6.96 5.46 -0.25
N GLU A 53 -6.56 4.26 0.16
CA GLU A 53 -5.48 3.51 -0.49
C GLU A 53 -5.88 2.03 -0.67
N ASP A 54 -5.65 1.48 -1.86
CA ASP A 54 -5.77 0.04 -2.11
C ASP A 54 -4.38 -0.61 -2.04
N PHE A 55 -4.27 -1.71 -1.29
CA PHE A 55 -3.02 -2.45 -1.09
C PHE A 55 -3.06 -3.79 -1.80
N TYR A 56 -2.15 -3.98 -2.74
CA TYR A 56 -1.98 -5.23 -3.47
C TYR A 56 -0.64 -5.87 -3.14
N TYR A 57 -0.64 -7.18 -2.87
CA TYR A 57 0.60 -7.93 -2.66
C TYR A 57 0.82 -8.97 -3.75
N GLN A 58 1.99 -8.93 -4.37
CA GLN A 58 2.43 -9.90 -5.36
C GLN A 58 3.67 -10.64 -4.84
N LYS A 59 3.50 -11.92 -4.55
CA LYS A 59 4.63 -12.83 -4.30
C LYS A 59 5.34 -13.16 -5.61
N PHE A 60 6.67 -13.26 -5.59
CA PHE A 60 7.42 -13.62 -6.79
C PHE A 60 7.12 -15.04 -7.27
N GLY A 61 7.14 -15.23 -8.59
CA GLY A 61 6.84 -16.51 -9.23
C GLY A 61 5.35 -16.83 -9.30
N GLU A 62 4.50 -16.05 -8.66
CA GLU A 62 3.05 -16.12 -8.80
C GLU A 62 2.62 -14.99 -9.75
N LEU A 63 1.81 -15.30 -10.76
CA LEU A 63 1.19 -14.28 -11.62
C LEU A 63 -0.27 -14.22 -11.22
N VAL A 64 -0.62 -13.27 -10.35
CA VAL A 64 -1.99 -13.08 -9.90
C VAL A 64 -2.53 -11.78 -10.49
N SER A 65 -3.62 -11.90 -11.23
CA SER A 65 -4.35 -10.76 -11.78
C SER A 65 -5.68 -10.65 -11.07
N GLU A 66 -5.90 -9.56 -10.34
CA GLU A 66 -7.16 -9.26 -9.68
C GLU A 66 -7.78 -8.03 -10.35
N ASN A 67 -9.04 -8.12 -10.77
CA ASN A 67 -9.76 -7.04 -11.48
C ASN A 67 -9.04 -6.52 -12.75
N GLY A 68 -8.35 -7.41 -13.48
CA GLY A 68 -7.60 -7.07 -14.69
C GLY A 68 -6.25 -6.38 -14.44
N LYS A 69 -5.88 -6.13 -13.16
CA LYS A 69 -4.59 -5.55 -12.78
C LYS A 69 -3.62 -6.66 -12.38
N LYS A 70 -2.43 -6.67 -12.98
CA LYS A 70 -1.32 -7.59 -12.63
C LYS A 70 -0.52 -7.08 -11.43
N LEU A 71 -1.22 -6.74 -10.34
CA LEU A 71 -0.63 -6.15 -9.13
C LEU A 71 -0.56 -7.13 -7.95
N GLY A 72 -1.05 -8.35 -8.14
CA GLY A 72 -1.20 -9.34 -7.09
C GLY A 72 -2.58 -9.35 -6.46
N ILE A 73 -2.65 -9.89 -5.24
CA ILE A 73 -3.90 -10.01 -4.48
C ILE A 73 -4.19 -8.71 -3.73
N LEU A 74 -5.44 -8.26 -3.74
CA LEU A 74 -5.90 -7.17 -2.89
C LEU A 74 -5.97 -7.66 -1.43
N VAL A 75 -5.18 -7.05 -0.55
CA VAL A 75 -5.04 -7.47 0.85
C VAL A 75 -5.70 -6.52 1.85
N GLN A 76 -5.74 -5.23 1.53
CA GLN A 76 -6.31 -4.18 2.37
C GLN A 76 -6.85 -3.03 1.51
N LYS A 77 -7.89 -2.37 1.99
CA LYS A 77 -8.28 -1.02 1.57
C LYS A 77 -8.33 -0.12 2.78
N THR A 78 -7.90 1.12 2.64
CA THR A 78 -8.07 2.19 3.64
C THR A 78 -8.95 3.29 3.08
N TYR A 79 -9.62 4.01 3.97
CA TYR A 79 -10.53 5.10 3.64
C TYR A 79 -10.38 6.23 4.65
N HIS A 80 -10.78 7.44 4.26
CA HIS A 80 -10.84 8.61 5.15
C HIS A 80 -9.50 8.86 5.86
N ASN A 81 -8.40 8.92 5.10
CA ASN A 81 -7.05 9.09 5.63
C ASN A 81 -6.67 8.00 6.65
N GLY A 82 -6.95 6.74 6.34
CA GLY A 82 -6.58 5.60 7.19
C GLY A 82 -7.45 5.38 8.43
N GLN A 83 -8.48 6.21 8.67
CA GLN A 83 -9.38 6.03 9.81
C GLN A 83 -10.15 4.70 9.74
N ASN A 84 -10.50 4.26 8.54
CA ASN A 84 -11.18 3.00 8.30
C ASN A 84 -10.32 2.09 7.43
N ALA A 85 -10.38 0.79 7.69
CA ALA A 85 -9.76 -0.22 6.84
C ALA A 85 -10.70 -1.41 6.62
N HIS A 86 -10.63 -1.98 5.42
CA HIS A 86 -11.25 -3.25 5.08
C HIS A 86 -10.17 -4.27 4.73
N LEU A 87 -10.16 -5.40 5.44
CA LEU A 87 -9.24 -6.51 5.21
C LEU A 87 -9.98 -7.63 4.48
N PHE A 88 -9.33 -8.21 3.48
CA PHE A 88 -9.94 -9.23 2.63
C PHE A 88 -9.66 -10.63 3.19
N GLN A 89 -10.67 -11.49 3.17
CA GLN A 89 -10.51 -12.89 3.53
C GLN A 89 -9.88 -13.69 2.39
N ASN A 90 -9.08 -14.69 2.76
CA ASN A 90 -8.64 -15.74 1.86
C ASN A 90 -9.69 -16.87 1.89
N PRO A 91 -10.36 -17.16 0.76
CA PRO A 91 -11.42 -18.16 0.72
C PRO A 91 -10.93 -19.60 0.99
N MET A 92 -9.62 -19.85 0.86
CA MET A 92 -9.03 -21.18 1.05
C MET A 92 -8.69 -21.47 2.51
N THR A 93 -8.21 -20.46 3.25
CA THR A 93 -7.76 -20.61 4.64
C THR A 93 -8.80 -20.11 5.64
N GLY A 94 -9.74 -19.26 5.21
CA GLY A 94 -10.64 -18.49 6.09
C GLY A 94 -9.93 -17.37 6.86
N GLY A 95 -8.62 -17.22 6.71
CA GLY A 95 -7.82 -16.16 7.30
C GLY A 95 -7.96 -14.84 6.56
N LEU A 96 -7.37 -13.77 7.11
CA LEU A 96 -7.28 -12.49 6.42
C LEU A 96 -6.00 -12.48 5.56
N LYS A 97 -6.13 -12.22 4.26
CA LYS A 97 -5.02 -12.18 3.29
C LYS A 97 -3.87 -11.31 3.78
N MET A 98 -4.19 -10.19 4.44
CA MET A 98 -3.23 -9.26 5.01
C MET A 98 -2.27 -9.89 6.02
N PHE A 99 -2.71 -10.89 6.80
CA PHE A 99 -1.88 -11.57 7.79
C PHE A 99 -1.17 -12.80 7.22
N GLU A 100 -1.31 -13.05 5.92
CA GLU A 100 -0.64 -14.15 5.20
C GLU A 100 0.54 -13.66 4.35
N ILE A 101 0.76 -12.33 4.27
CA ILE A 101 1.92 -11.73 3.61
C ILE A 101 3.07 -11.52 4.61
N PRO A 102 4.32 -11.32 4.14
CA PRO A 102 5.46 -11.09 5.03
C PRO A 102 5.28 -9.85 5.93
N GLN A 103 5.75 -9.97 7.19
CA GLN A 103 5.57 -8.97 8.24
C GLN A 103 6.03 -7.56 7.82
N GLU A 104 7.13 -7.45 7.09
CA GLU A 104 7.65 -6.13 6.70
C GLU A 104 6.70 -5.35 5.75
N PHE A 105 5.88 -6.06 4.96
CA PHE A 105 4.84 -5.44 4.15
C PHE A 105 3.59 -5.11 4.98
N ILE A 106 3.31 -5.92 6.00
CA ILE A 106 2.26 -5.63 6.98
C ILE A 106 2.58 -4.33 7.71
N ASP A 107 3.82 -4.15 8.13
CA ASP A 107 4.28 -2.97 8.85
C ASP A 107 4.18 -1.71 7.97
N ILE A 108 4.45 -1.82 6.67
CA ILE A 108 4.20 -0.72 5.72
C ILE A 108 2.71 -0.36 5.70
N ALA A 109 1.82 -1.30 5.42
CA ALA A 109 0.39 -1.00 5.34
C ALA A 109 -0.20 -0.48 6.67
N ARG A 110 0.35 -0.92 7.81
CA ARG A 110 0.00 -0.37 9.12
C ARG A 110 0.43 1.07 9.30
N ALA A 111 1.60 1.47 8.78
CA ALA A 111 2.04 2.86 8.82
C ALA A 111 1.08 3.76 8.03
N TYR A 112 0.57 3.30 6.89
CA TYR A 112 -0.47 4.02 6.13
C TYR A 112 -1.77 4.20 6.88
N GLN A 113 -2.10 3.30 7.81
CA GLN A 113 -3.31 3.41 8.61
C GLN A 113 -3.10 4.23 9.88
N PHE A 114 -2.00 3.99 10.60
CA PHE A 114 -1.83 4.44 11.98
C PHE A 114 -0.65 5.40 12.22
N ASP A 115 0.26 5.54 11.25
CA ASP A 115 1.47 6.36 11.37
C ASP A 115 1.70 7.15 10.07
N ARG A 116 0.65 7.84 9.62
CA ARG A 116 0.62 8.54 8.33
C ARG A 116 1.66 9.66 8.24
N GLU A 117 1.98 10.30 9.36
CA GLU A 117 2.95 11.38 9.39
C GLU A 117 4.37 10.90 9.05
N SER A 118 4.77 9.72 9.56
CA SER A 118 6.12 9.19 9.31
C SER A 118 6.36 8.86 7.83
N ILE A 119 5.29 8.50 7.10
CA ILE A 119 5.32 8.24 5.66
C ILE A 119 5.10 9.51 4.82
N GLY A 120 4.97 10.69 5.45
CA GLY A 120 4.78 11.96 4.75
C GLY A 120 3.35 12.18 4.22
N LEU A 121 2.38 11.35 4.64
CA LEU A 121 0.97 11.60 4.45
C LEU A 121 0.48 12.54 5.55
N LYS A 122 0.05 13.74 5.18
CA LYS A 122 -0.61 14.64 6.13
C LYS A 122 -1.97 14.03 6.44
N GLY A 123 -2.25 13.73 7.70
CA GLY A 123 -3.63 13.69 8.15
C GLY A 123 -4.18 15.09 7.96
N GLU A 124 -5.27 15.27 7.22
CA GLU A 124 -6.06 16.48 7.41
C GLU A 124 -6.51 16.41 8.87
N THR A 125 -5.94 17.28 9.71
CA THR A 125 -6.33 17.44 11.11
C THR A 125 -7.84 17.60 11.15
N ALA A 126 -8.51 16.72 11.90
CA ALA A 126 -9.93 16.83 12.20
C ALA A 126 -10.28 18.19 12.81
#